data_AF-A0A4Y9QS34-F1
#
_entry.id   AF-A0A4Y9QS34-F1
#
_cell.length_a   1.000
_cell.length_b   1.000
_cell.length_c   1.000
_cell.angle_alpha   90.00
_cell.angle_beta   90.00
_cell.angle_gamma   90.00
#
_symmetry.space_group_name_H-M   'P 1'
#
loop_
_entity.id
_entity.type
_entity.pdbx_description
1 polymer ?
#
loop_
_entity_poly.entity_id
_entity_poly.type
_entity_poly.pdbx_seq_one_letter_code
_entity_poly.pdbx_strand_id
1 'polypeptide(L)'
;MGEATAGRESFTGERMPSKHPFVEAALAAGAISVAAAAMITRMLDKVALRADPQLLTQTEEALTAAAAELSLGGLSVAVKYAEAKLDTDGVRPREDELRAGRSLSIVEEKSGAVVLRGHFAPVEGAAIVGAINALVTAELRRARDAFGSSAACTCPDGTPAEACDCADPALGEQRTLAQLRADALADIALHVIGCEETTIDATTTVVVRMDVEDLADPDSVGAATIDGIAQPISAATARCLAASAGIIPLVLGGDSVPLDLGRS
;
A
#
# COMPACT_ATOMS: atom_id res chain seq x y z
N MET A 1 -26.31 -10.16 -5.22
CA MET A 1 -25.51 -9.20 -4.41
C MET A 1 -26.02 -9.01 -2.97
N GLY A 2 -26.96 -9.83 -2.49
CA GLY A 2 -27.42 -9.85 -1.09
C GLY A 2 -27.43 -11.24 -0.44
N GLU A 3 -26.77 -12.23 -1.05
CA GLU A 3 -26.86 -13.64 -0.65
C GLU A 3 -25.79 -14.07 0.36
N ALA A 4 -24.72 -13.28 0.53
CA ALA A 4 -23.60 -13.61 1.42
C ALA A 4 -23.74 -13.05 2.85
N THR A 5 -24.85 -12.35 3.14
CA THR A 5 -25.12 -11.71 4.45
C THR A 5 -26.51 -11.97 4.99
N ALA A 6 -27.35 -12.73 4.28
CA ALA A 6 -28.63 -13.18 4.78
C ALA A 6 -28.44 -14.54 5.47
N GLY A 7 -28.83 -14.63 6.75
CA GLY A 7 -28.91 -15.91 7.47
C GLY A 7 -29.72 -16.92 6.67
N ARG A 8 -29.23 -18.16 6.58
CA ARG A 8 -29.90 -19.25 5.87
C ARG A 8 -31.15 -19.66 6.63
N GLU A 9 -32.28 -19.79 5.96
CA GLU A 9 -33.46 -20.43 6.52
C GLU A 9 -33.31 -21.95 6.42
N SER A 10 -33.54 -22.67 7.52
CA SER A 10 -33.68 -24.12 7.48
C SER A 10 -34.99 -24.50 6.76
N PHE A 11 -35.11 -25.76 6.33
CA PHE A 11 -36.35 -26.31 5.77
C PHE A 11 -37.55 -26.24 6.75
N THR A 12 -37.32 -25.89 8.02
CA THR A 12 -38.32 -25.72 9.09
C THR A 12 -38.58 -24.25 9.47
N GLY A 13 -37.99 -23.27 8.77
CA GLY A 13 -38.23 -21.83 9.02
C GLY A 13 -37.46 -21.23 10.19
N GLU A 14 -36.46 -21.95 10.72
CA GLU A 14 -35.55 -21.41 11.73
C GLU A 14 -34.37 -20.71 11.05
N ARG A 15 -34.07 -19.48 11.49
CA ARG A 15 -32.94 -18.69 11.01
C ARG A 15 -31.65 -19.35 11.49
N MET A 16 -30.93 -20.04 10.60
CA MET A 16 -29.64 -20.61 10.92
C MET A 16 -28.66 -19.46 11.22
N PRO A 17 -27.80 -19.61 12.24
CA PRO A 17 -26.75 -18.64 12.50
C PRO A 17 -25.91 -18.45 11.23
N SER A 18 -25.59 -17.19 10.91
CA SER A 18 -24.70 -16.87 9.80
C SER A 18 -23.39 -17.66 9.94
N LYS A 19 -22.81 -18.06 8.81
CA LYS A 19 -21.45 -18.63 8.78
C LYS A 19 -20.40 -17.67 9.34
N HIS A 20 -20.72 -16.38 9.30
CA HIS A 20 -19.89 -15.27 9.76
C HIS A 20 -20.73 -14.44 10.76
N PRO A 21 -20.85 -14.88 12.03
CA PRO A 21 -21.69 -14.24 13.03
C PRO A 21 -21.20 -12.85 13.47
N PHE A 22 -19.88 -12.61 13.50
CA PHE A 22 -19.34 -11.30 13.87
C PHE A 22 -19.60 -10.27 12.78
N VAL A 23 -19.40 -10.65 11.51
CA VAL A 23 -19.69 -9.78 10.37
C VAL A 23 -21.19 -9.47 10.29
N GLU A 24 -22.05 -10.48 10.51
CA GLU A 24 -23.51 -10.28 10.54
C GLU A 24 -23.91 -9.28 11.64
N ALA A 25 -23.40 -9.47 12.86
CA ALA A 25 -23.72 -8.62 14.00
C ALA A 25 -23.27 -7.16 13.76
N ALA A 26 -22.05 -6.96 13.27
CA ALA A 26 -21.51 -5.62 12.99
C ALA A 26 -22.26 -4.92 11.85
N LEU A 27 -22.65 -5.66 10.81
CA LEU A 27 -23.44 -5.11 9.71
C LEU A 27 -24.86 -4.74 10.17
N ALA A 28 -25.50 -5.60 10.95
CA ALA A 28 -26.83 -5.34 11.52
C ALA A 28 -26.83 -4.14 12.46
N ALA A 29 -25.74 -3.94 13.21
CA ALA A 29 -25.52 -2.77 14.06
C ALA A 29 -25.14 -1.50 13.27
N GLY A 30 -24.88 -1.59 11.97
CA GLY A 30 -24.43 -0.47 11.14
C GLY A 30 -22.99 -0.03 11.42
N ALA A 31 -22.20 -0.85 12.12
CA ALA A 31 -20.81 -0.55 12.49
C ALA A 31 -19.84 -0.69 11.31
N ILE A 32 -20.19 -1.49 10.30
CA ILE A 32 -19.39 -1.70 9.09
C ILE A 32 -20.23 -1.50 7.83
N SER A 33 -19.58 -1.10 6.74
CA SER A 33 -20.23 -0.99 5.43
C SER A 33 -20.47 -2.35 4.78
N VAL A 34 -21.43 -2.43 3.87
CA VAL A 34 -21.68 -3.63 3.03
C VAL A 34 -20.43 -4.04 2.24
N ALA A 35 -19.65 -3.05 1.77
CA ALA A 35 -18.42 -3.30 1.03
C ALA A 35 -17.34 -3.95 1.92
N ALA A 36 -17.21 -3.49 3.17
CA ALA A 36 -16.31 -4.08 4.16
C ALA A 36 -16.73 -5.50 4.52
N ALA A 37 -18.01 -5.72 4.84
CA ALA A 37 -18.56 -7.04 5.14
C ALA A 37 -18.28 -8.03 4.00
N ALA A 38 -18.56 -7.63 2.76
CA ALA A 38 -18.35 -8.49 1.60
C ALA A 38 -16.87 -8.77 1.32
N MET A 39 -15.96 -7.86 1.69
CA MET A 39 -14.52 -8.08 1.58
C MET A 39 -14.04 -9.17 2.56
N ILE A 40 -14.50 -9.10 3.81
CA ILE A 40 -14.15 -10.05 4.87
C ILE A 40 -14.72 -11.43 4.55
N THR A 41 -16.03 -11.54 4.26
CA THR A 41 -16.68 -12.85 4.03
C THR A 41 -16.11 -13.57 2.81
N ARG A 42 -15.84 -12.86 1.70
CA ARG A 42 -15.20 -13.46 0.52
C ARG A 42 -13.83 -14.04 0.83
N MET A 43 -13.03 -13.35 1.65
CA MET A 43 -11.73 -13.85 2.05
C MET A 43 -11.88 -15.09 2.93
N LEU A 44 -12.69 -15.02 3.98
CA LEU A 44 -12.92 -16.16 4.89
C LEU A 44 -13.45 -17.39 4.17
N ASP A 45 -14.44 -17.22 3.28
CA ASP A 45 -14.98 -18.32 2.46
C ASP A 45 -13.91 -18.96 1.56
N LYS A 46 -12.98 -18.16 1.05
CA LYS A 46 -11.90 -18.64 0.18
C LYS A 46 -10.91 -19.52 0.93
N VAL A 47 -10.57 -19.17 2.17
CA VAL A 47 -9.58 -19.90 2.99
C VAL A 47 -10.20 -20.95 3.91
N ALA A 48 -11.53 -21.00 4.02
CA ALA A 48 -12.29 -21.86 4.92
C ALA A 48 -11.93 -23.37 4.87
N LEU A 49 -11.47 -23.87 3.72
CA LEU A 49 -11.11 -25.28 3.54
C LEU A 49 -9.66 -25.61 3.90
N ARG A 50 -8.81 -24.60 4.06
CA ARG A 50 -7.36 -24.75 4.26
C ARG A 50 -6.88 -24.28 5.63
N ALA A 51 -7.61 -23.33 6.22
CA ALA A 51 -7.26 -22.75 7.51
C ALA A 51 -7.94 -23.46 8.69
N ASP A 52 -7.34 -23.35 9.88
CA ASP A 52 -7.91 -23.83 11.14
C ASP A 52 -9.25 -23.09 11.43
N PRO A 53 -10.37 -23.81 11.67
CA PRO A 53 -11.64 -23.24 12.07
C PRO A 53 -11.58 -22.24 13.24
N GLN A 54 -10.74 -22.49 14.25
CA GLN A 54 -10.63 -21.58 15.39
C GLN A 54 -9.97 -20.25 14.99
N LEU A 55 -8.93 -20.34 14.16
CA LEU A 55 -8.20 -19.17 13.67
C LEU A 55 -9.07 -18.36 12.70
N LEU A 56 -9.94 -19.01 11.93
CA LEU A 56 -10.94 -18.35 11.09
C LEU A 56 -11.93 -17.51 11.90
N THR A 57 -12.48 -18.06 12.99
CA THR A 57 -13.38 -17.33 13.89
C THR A 57 -12.68 -16.13 14.53
N GLN A 58 -11.44 -16.31 15.02
CA GLN A 58 -10.66 -15.21 15.59
C GLN A 58 -10.35 -14.11 14.57
N THR A 59 -10.02 -14.52 13.33
CA THR A 59 -9.75 -13.58 12.24
C THR A 59 -11.00 -12.82 11.82
N GLU A 60 -12.15 -13.49 11.79
CA GLU A 60 -13.43 -12.84 11.54
C GLU A 60 -13.71 -11.73 12.57
N GLU A 61 -13.59 -12.03 13.85
CA GLU A 61 -13.77 -11.07 14.95
C GLU A 61 -12.80 -9.89 14.81
N ALA A 62 -11.51 -10.17 14.64
CA ALA A 62 -10.47 -9.14 14.54
C ALA A 62 -10.64 -8.24 13.32
N LEU A 63 -10.92 -8.80 12.13
CA LEU A 63 -11.14 -8.00 10.92
C LEU A 63 -12.43 -7.20 10.98
N THR A 64 -13.46 -7.73 11.64
CA THR A 64 -14.73 -7.02 11.83
C THR A 64 -14.55 -5.81 12.75
N ALA A 65 -13.80 -5.97 13.85
CA ALA A 65 -13.44 -4.87 14.74
C ALA A 65 -12.60 -3.81 13.98
N ALA A 66 -11.57 -4.25 13.25
CA ALA A 66 -10.72 -3.36 12.46
C ALA A 66 -11.51 -2.60 11.38
N ALA A 67 -12.52 -3.22 10.77
CA ALA A 67 -13.35 -2.60 9.74
C ALA A 67 -14.23 -1.45 10.25
N ALA A 68 -14.46 -1.35 11.56
CA ALA A 68 -15.16 -0.22 12.17
C ALA A 68 -14.27 1.03 12.28
N GLU A 69 -12.95 0.86 12.31
CA GLU A 69 -11.98 1.95 12.52
C GLU A 69 -11.21 2.31 11.24
N LEU A 70 -10.97 1.34 10.36
CA LEU A 70 -10.15 1.52 9.17
C LEU A 70 -10.97 2.00 7.96
N SER A 71 -10.31 2.75 7.07
CA SER A 71 -10.82 2.98 5.73
C SER A 71 -10.88 1.68 4.93
N LEU A 72 -11.70 1.63 3.87
CA LEU A 72 -11.76 0.46 2.97
C LEU A 72 -10.38 0.09 2.37
N GLY A 73 -9.52 1.08 2.14
CA GLY A 73 -8.14 0.83 1.68
C GLY A 73 -7.30 0.15 2.74
N GLY A 74 -7.34 0.65 3.98
CA GLY A 74 -6.65 0.03 5.12
C GLY A 74 -7.17 -1.38 5.42
N LEU A 75 -8.48 -1.56 5.39
CA LEU A 75 -9.12 -2.87 5.53
C LEU A 75 -8.68 -3.83 4.41
N SER A 76 -8.54 -3.35 3.17
CA SER A 76 -8.07 -4.20 2.07
C SER A 76 -6.67 -4.74 2.31
N VAL A 77 -5.77 -3.95 2.91
CA VAL A 77 -4.44 -4.41 3.30
C VAL A 77 -4.55 -5.43 4.44
N ALA A 78 -5.33 -5.14 5.48
CA ALA A 78 -5.53 -6.04 6.61
C ALA A 78 -6.11 -7.40 6.18
N VAL A 79 -7.12 -7.42 5.31
CA VAL A 79 -7.74 -8.64 4.78
C VAL A 79 -6.73 -9.46 3.98
N LYS A 80 -5.90 -8.84 3.14
CA LYS A 80 -4.87 -9.56 2.37
C LYS A 80 -3.79 -10.15 3.26
N TYR A 81 -3.39 -9.43 4.31
CA TYR A 81 -2.44 -9.93 5.29
C TYR A 81 -3.01 -11.09 6.10
N ALA A 82 -4.27 -10.99 6.53
CA ALA A 82 -4.97 -12.08 7.20
C ALA A 82 -5.14 -13.31 6.29
N GLU A 83 -5.46 -13.12 5.01
CA GLU A 83 -5.47 -14.21 4.01
C GLU A 83 -4.11 -14.91 3.93
N ALA A 84 -3.02 -14.14 3.89
CA ALA A 84 -1.66 -14.67 3.83
C ALA A 84 -1.26 -15.43 5.10
N LYS A 85 -1.75 -15.00 6.27
CA LYS A 85 -1.54 -15.73 7.53
C LYS A 85 -2.35 -17.03 7.62
N LEU A 86 -3.58 -17.02 7.13
CA LEU A 86 -4.48 -18.18 7.14
C LEU A 86 -4.11 -19.23 6.09
N ASP A 87 -3.58 -18.80 4.94
CA ASP A 87 -3.10 -19.67 3.84
C ASP A 87 -1.60 -19.39 3.58
N THR A 88 -0.77 -19.79 4.54
CA THR A 88 0.68 -19.53 4.54
C THR A 88 1.38 -20.20 3.35
N ASP A 89 0.95 -21.40 2.97
CA ASP A 89 1.45 -22.14 1.81
C ASP A 89 1.14 -21.43 0.48
N GLY A 90 0.10 -20.59 0.44
CA GLY A 90 -0.35 -19.91 -0.77
C GLY A 90 0.45 -18.66 -1.16
N VAL A 91 1.26 -18.10 -0.25
CA VAL A 91 1.97 -16.83 -0.50
C VAL A 91 3.07 -17.02 -1.54
N ARG A 92 3.95 -18.00 -1.35
CA ARG A 92 5.11 -18.22 -2.22
C ARG A 92 4.73 -18.63 -3.65
N PRO A 93 3.80 -19.57 -3.89
CA PRO A 93 3.33 -19.88 -5.24
C PRO A 93 2.74 -18.66 -5.95
N ARG A 94 1.97 -17.84 -5.23
CA ARG A 94 1.39 -16.61 -5.80
C ARG A 94 2.46 -15.57 -6.13
N GLU A 95 3.50 -15.43 -5.32
CA GLU A 95 4.65 -14.59 -5.66
C GLU A 95 5.36 -15.06 -6.93
N ASP A 96 5.58 -16.37 -7.05
CA ASP A 96 6.22 -16.95 -8.23
C ASP A 96 5.38 -16.76 -9.50
N GLU A 97 4.05 -16.91 -9.39
CA GLU A 97 3.11 -16.59 -10.47
C GLU A 97 3.18 -15.10 -10.87
N LEU A 98 3.19 -14.17 -9.90
CA LEU A 98 3.32 -12.74 -10.17
C LEU A 98 4.67 -12.40 -10.83
N ARG A 99 5.74 -13.09 -10.43
CA ARG A 99 7.07 -12.94 -11.02
C ARG A 99 7.10 -13.48 -12.45
N ALA A 100 6.46 -14.62 -12.71
CA ALA A 100 6.35 -15.21 -14.04
C ALA A 100 5.48 -14.36 -14.98
N GLY A 101 4.44 -13.72 -14.44
CA GLY A 101 3.54 -12.82 -15.17
C GLY A 101 4.10 -11.41 -15.44
N ARG A 102 5.35 -11.14 -15.08
CA ARG A 102 5.98 -9.83 -15.30
C ARG A 102 5.99 -9.48 -16.78
N SER A 103 5.49 -8.29 -17.11
CA SER A 103 5.51 -7.76 -18.48
C SER A 103 5.53 -6.24 -18.48
N LEU A 104 6.11 -5.65 -19.53
CA LEU A 104 6.02 -4.22 -19.81
C LEU A 104 5.63 -4.05 -21.28
N SER A 105 4.42 -3.55 -21.50
CA SER A 105 3.95 -3.17 -22.84
C SER A 105 4.24 -1.69 -23.07
N ILE A 106 4.77 -1.39 -24.26
CA ILE A 106 5.07 -0.04 -24.72
C ILE A 106 4.39 0.11 -26.08
N VAL A 107 3.40 1.00 -26.16
CA VAL A 107 2.60 1.20 -27.37
C VAL A 107 2.57 2.68 -27.70
N GLU A 108 2.86 3.02 -28.95
CA GLU A 108 2.64 4.36 -29.48
C GLU A 108 1.22 4.45 -30.06
N GLU A 109 0.42 5.39 -29.57
CA GLU A 109 -0.91 5.66 -30.10
C GLU A 109 -0.85 6.51 -31.37
N LYS A 110 -1.95 6.55 -32.13
CA LYS A 110 -2.07 7.41 -33.33
C LYS A 110 -1.89 8.89 -33.04
N SER A 111 -2.09 9.30 -31.79
CA SER A 111 -1.86 10.67 -31.29
C SER A 111 -0.37 11.00 -31.11
N GLY A 112 0.52 10.00 -31.19
CA GLY A 112 1.93 10.11 -30.83
C GLY A 112 2.20 9.92 -29.33
N ALA A 113 1.17 9.68 -28.52
CA ALA A 113 1.35 9.39 -27.09
C ALA A 113 1.95 7.99 -26.91
N VAL A 114 2.97 7.88 -26.05
CA VAL A 114 3.55 6.59 -25.65
C VAL A 114 2.87 6.10 -24.38
N VAL A 115 2.21 4.94 -24.48
CA VAL A 115 1.52 4.29 -23.38
C VAL A 115 2.38 3.16 -22.83
N LEU A 116 2.69 3.26 -21.54
CA LEU A 116 3.42 2.25 -20.77
C LEU A 116 2.44 1.48 -19.89
N ARG A 117 2.40 0.16 -20.02
CA ARG A 117 1.61 -0.72 -19.15
C ARG A 117 2.49 -1.82 -18.57
N GLY A 118 2.77 -1.71 -17.28
CA GLY A 118 3.59 -2.66 -16.55
C GLY A 118 2.78 -3.59 -15.64
N HIS A 119 3.16 -4.86 -15.65
CA HIS A 119 2.82 -5.86 -14.64
C HIS A 119 4.12 -6.25 -13.94
N PHE A 120 4.23 -5.90 -12.67
CA PHE A 120 5.43 -6.14 -11.87
C PHE A 120 5.07 -6.96 -10.64
N ALA A 121 5.99 -7.81 -10.21
CA ALA A 121 5.87 -8.48 -8.92
C ALA A 121 5.99 -7.44 -7.78
N PRO A 122 5.49 -7.75 -6.57
CA PRO A 122 5.34 -6.77 -5.49
C PRO A 122 6.62 -6.02 -5.13
N VAL A 123 7.77 -6.71 -5.15
CA VAL A 123 9.08 -6.16 -4.80
C VAL A 123 9.52 -5.12 -5.83
N GLU A 124 9.56 -5.49 -7.10
CA GLU A 124 9.96 -4.58 -8.19
C GLU A 124 8.96 -3.43 -8.34
N GLY A 125 7.66 -3.72 -8.17
CA GLY A 125 6.61 -2.70 -8.17
C GLY A 125 6.77 -1.69 -7.04
N ALA A 126 7.12 -2.13 -5.82
CA ALA A 126 7.39 -1.25 -4.70
C ALA A 126 8.54 -0.29 -4.98
N ALA A 127 9.64 -0.79 -5.56
CA ALA A 127 10.79 0.02 -5.90
C ALA A 127 10.44 1.10 -6.93
N ILE A 128 9.72 0.73 -8.00
CA ILE A 128 9.29 1.66 -9.05
C ILE A 128 8.35 2.73 -8.49
N VAL A 129 7.31 2.31 -7.75
CA VAL A 129 6.34 3.22 -7.14
C VAL A 129 6.99 4.12 -6.10
N GLY A 130 7.91 3.58 -5.31
CA GLY A 130 8.70 4.30 -4.31
C GLY A 130 9.54 5.41 -4.94
N ALA A 131 10.33 5.08 -5.98
CA ALA A 131 11.17 6.05 -6.68
C ALA A 131 10.34 7.20 -7.29
N ILE A 132 9.24 6.87 -7.97
CA ILE A 132 8.32 7.87 -8.55
C ILE A 132 7.75 8.75 -7.44
N ASN A 133 7.18 8.16 -6.38
CA ASN A 133 6.56 8.93 -5.30
C ASN A 133 7.56 9.78 -4.51
N ALA A 134 8.82 9.34 -4.40
CA ALA A 134 9.89 10.11 -3.78
C ALA A 134 10.17 11.40 -4.56
N LEU A 135 10.31 11.32 -5.89
CA LEU A 135 10.49 12.50 -6.74
C LEU A 135 9.28 13.43 -6.69
N VAL A 136 8.07 12.89 -6.76
CA VAL A 136 6.84 13.68 -6.64
C VAL A 136 6.76 14.38 -5.29
N THR A 137 7.12 13.69 -4.20
CA THR A 137 7.12 14.26 -2.86
C THR A 137 8.17 15.37 -2.73
N ALA A 138 9.37 15.19 -3.30
CA ALA A 138 10.39 16.22 -3.33
C ALA A 138 9.91 17.45 -4.11
N GLU A 139 9.24 17.26 -5.24
CA GLU A 139 8.70 18.34 -6.06
C GLU A 139 7.60 19.13 -5.32
N LEU A 140 6.65 18.43 -4.71
CA LEU A 140 5.60 19.06 -3.90
C LEU A 140 6.16 19.80 -2.69
N ARG A 141 7.22 19.27 -2.07
CA ARG A 141 7.93 19.96 -0.97
C ARG A 141 8.59 21.25 -1.49
N ARG A 142 9.30 21.21 -2.62
CA ARG A 142 9.91 22.41 -3.24
C ARG A 142 8.86 23.47 -3.56
N ALA A 143 7.74 23.07 -4.16
CA ALA A 143 6.65 24.00 -4.47
C ALA A 143 6.07 24.64 -3.21
N ARG A 144 5.89 23.87 -2.13
CA ARG A 144 5.42 24.39 -0.83
C ARG A 144 6.44 25.29 -0.15
N ASP A 145 7.73 24.95 -0.21
CA ASP A 145 8.79 25.76 0.40
C ASP A 145 9.00 27.07 -0.38
N ALA A 146 8.80 27.06 -1.70
CA ALA A 146 8.72 28.27 -2.51
C ALA A 146 7.53 29.16 -2.12
N PHE A 147 6.37 28.55 -1.80
CA PHE A 147 5.21 29.26 -1.26
C PHE A 147 5.48 29.85 0.14
N GLY A 148 6.18 29.12 1.02
CA GLY A 148 6.55 29.56 2.36
C GLY A 148 7.68 30.61 2.40
N SER A 149 8.55 30.62 1.38
CA SER A 149 9.63 31.59 1.18
C SER A 149 9.16 32.87 0.49
N SER A 150 7.92 33.30 0.76
CA SER A 150 7.41 34.64 0.44
C SER A 150 8.25 35.70 1.17
N ALA A 151 9.45 35.93 0.64
CA ALA A 151 10.13 37.19 0.72
C ALA A 151 9.31 38.15 -0.13
N ALA A 152 8.43 38.89 0.55
CA ALA A 152 7.74 40.10 0.11
C ALA A 152 7.21 40.09 -1.33
N CYS A 153 5.88 39.94 -1.48
CA CYS A 153 5.20 40.57 -2.60
C CYS A 153 5.60 42.06 -2.61
N THR A 154 6.49 42.48 -3.52
CA THR A 154 6.70 43.90 -3.82
C THR A 154 5.60 44.32 -4.77
N CYS A 155 4.49 44.79 -4.21
CA CYS A 155 3.43 45.39 -4.99
C CYS A 155 4.00 46.69 -5.64
N PRO A 156 3.79 46.93 -6.95
CA PRO A 156 4.40 48.07 -7.65
C PRO A 156 4.05 49.44 -7.05
N ASP A 157 3.00 49.49 -6.25
CA ASP A 157 2.46 50.67 -5.57
C ASP A 157 2.92 50.80 -4.09
N GLY A 158 3.77 49.89 -3.61
CA GLY A 158 4.25 49.91 -2.23
C GLY A 158 3.20 49.53 -1.19
N THR A 159 2.10 48.89 -1.61
CA THR A 159 1.09 48.38 -0.67
C THR A 159 1.70 47.27 0.22
N PRO A 160 1.41 47.27 1.55
CA PRO A 160 1.85 46.22 2.44
C PRO A 160 1.30 44.86 2.00
N ALA A 161 2.11 43.80 2.11
CA ALA A 161 1.75 42.44 1.68
C ALA A 161 0.43 41.92 2.28
N GLU A 162 0.03 42.42 3.45
CA GLU A 162 -1.22 42.06 4.13
C GLU A 162 -2.50 42.61 3.45
N ALA A 163 -2.36 43.63 2.59
CA ALA A 163 -3.45 44.28 1.86
C ALA A 163 -3.44 43.96 0.35
N CYS A 164 -2.46 43.19 -0.12
CA CYS A 164 -2.24 42.92 -1.52
C CYS A 164 -2.77 41.52 -1.88
N ASP A 165 -3.80 41.45 -2.73
CA ASP A 165 -4.42 40.20 -3.21
C ASP A 165 -3.59 39.55 -4.34
N CYS A 166 -2.26 39.71 -4.29
CA CYS A 166 -1.31 39.12 -5.23
C CYS A 166 -1.09 37.64 -4.89
N ALA A 167 -2.08 36.79 -5.13
CA ALA A 167 -1.81 35.37 -5.32
C ALA A 167 -1.06 35.23 -6.65
N ASP A 168 0.26 35.02 -6.60
CA ASP A 168 1.03 34.74 -7.82
C ASP A 168 0.58 33.40 -8.41
N PRO A 169 -0.08 33.36 -9.59
CA PRO A 169 -0.49 32.12 -10.22
C PRO A 169 0.70 31.24 -10.64
N ALA A 170 1.93 31.76 -10.66
CA ALA A 170 3.15 31.00 -10.93
C ALA A 170 3.67 30.18 -9.72
N LEU A 171 3.09 30.36 -8.52
CA LEU A 171 3.59 29.76 -7.26
C LEU A 171 2.80 28.54 -6.76
N GLY A 172 1.85 28.02 -7.54
CA GLY A 172 1.15 26.76 -7.24
C GLY A 172 1.64 25.64 -8.13
N GLU A 173 1.90 24.46 -7.58
CA GLU A 173 1.99 23.25 -8.40
C GLU A 173 0.62 22.99 -9.05
N GLN A 174 0.50 23.26 -10.35
CA GLN A 174 -0.74 23.13 -11.11
C GLN A 174 -0.87 21.78 -11.82
N ARG A 175 0.22 21.01 -11.92
CA ARG A 175 0.19 19.69 -12.55
C ARG A 175 -0.61 18.74 -11.67
N THR A 176 -1.40 17.90 -12.32
CA THR A 176 -2.09 16.79 -11.63
C THR A 176 -1.07 15.79 -11.09
N LEU A 177 -1.46 15.01 -10.08
CA LEU A 177 -0.62 13.93 -9.57
C LEU A 177 -0.23 12.92 -10.66
N ALA A 178 -1.11 12.69 -11.64
CA ALA A 178 -0.81 11.83 -12.78
C ALA A 178 0.29 12.42 -13.68
N GLN A 179 0.26 13.72 -13.93
CA GLN A 179 1.31 14.43 -14.67
C GLN A 179 2.63 14.40 -13.90
N LEU A 180 2.62 14.71 -12.59
CA LEU A 180 3.84 14.65 -11.77
C LEU A 180 4.48 13.26 -11.74
N ARG A 181 3.68 12.19 -11.73
CA ARG A 181 4.18 10.82 -11.82
C ARG A 181 4.77 10.49 -13.18
N ALA A 182 4.18 11.01 -14.25
CA ALA A 182 4.70 10.85 -15.60
C ALA A 182 6.04 11.59 -15.75
N ASP A 183 6.12 12.83 -15.26
CA ASP A 183 7.34 13.63 -15.23
C ASP A 183 8.44 12.92 -14.42
N ALA A 184 8.12 12.45 -13.21
CA ALA A 184 9.07 11.72 -12.37
C ALA A 184 9.60 10.43 -13.04
N LEU A 185 8.75 9.69 -13.76
CA LEU A 185 9.19 8.51 -14.51
C LEU A 185 10.11 8.90 -15.69
N ALA A 186 9.81 9.99 -16.38
CA ALA A 186 10.65 10.51 -17.45
C ALA A 186 12.01 11.01 -16.91
N ASP A 187 12.02 11.71 -15.78
CA ASP A 187 13.23 12.17 -15.11
C ASP A 187 14.15 11.02 -14.71
N ILE A 188 13.58 9.91 -14.18
CA ILE A 188 14.35 8.69 -13.89
C ILE A 188 15.01 8.15 -15.16
N ALA A 189 14.25 8.04 -16.26
CA ALA A 189 14.79 7.51 -17.51
C ALA A 189 15.86 8.42 -18.12
N LEU A 190 15.63 9.74 -18.13
CA LEU A 190 16.58 10.73 -18.63
C LEU A 190 17.85 10.77 -17.78
N HIS A 191 17.72 10.68 -16.46
CA HIS A 191 18.85 10.59 -15.55
C HIS A 191 19.70 9.35 -15.86
N VAL A 192 19.08 8.17 -16.01
CA VAL A 192 19.81 6.93 -16.34
C VAL A 192 20.52 7.00 -17.69
N ILE A 193 19.93 7.65 -18.70
CA ILE A 193 20.57 7.83 -20.02
C ILE A 193 21.76 8.80 -19.94
N GLY A 194 21.63 9.86 -19.15
CA GLY A 194 22.62 10.95 -19.06
C GLY A 194 23.69 10.77 -17.99
N CYS A 195 23.55 9.81 -17.06
CA CYS A 195 24.49 9.64 -15.96
C CYS A 195 25.70 8.81 -16.41
N GLU A 196 26.90 9.40 -16.34
CA GLU A 196 28.17 8.72 -16.59
C GLU A 196 28.56 7.80 -15.40
N GLU A 197 27.95 8.01 -14.25
CA GLU A 197 28.08 7.20 -13.04
C GLU A 197 26.87 6.25 -12.96
N THR A 198 27.04 4.99 -13.34
CA THR A 198 25.93 3.99 -13.42
C THR A 198 25.34 3.57 -12.07
N THR A 199 25.85 4.13 -10.97
CA THR A 199 25.24 3.99 -9.64
C THR A 199 24.22 5.10 -9.46
N ILE A 200 22.94 4.75 -9.57
CA ILE A 200 21.84 5.66 -9.26
C ILE A 200 21.87 5.93 -7.74
N ASP A 201 22.37 7.10 -7.32
CA ASP A 201 22.40 7.55 -5.92
C ASP A 201 21.04 8.10 -5.44
N ALA A 202 19.93 7.61 -5.99
CA ALA A 202 18.60 7.87 -5.48
C ALA A 202 18.25 6.81 -4.43
N THR A 203 18.53 7.11 -3.17
CA THR A 203 18.20 6.20 -2.07
C THR A 203 16.69 6.23 -1.80
N THR A 204 15.95 5.24 -2.30
CA THR A 204 14.55 5.03 -1.91
C THR A 204 14.50 4.05 -0.74
N THR A 205 14.00 4.50 0.40
CA THR A 205 13.76 3.62 1.55
C THR A 205 12.46 2.87 1.36
N VAL A 206 12.53 1.54 1.24
CA VAL A 206 11.36 0.66 1.24
C VAL A 206 11.18 0.10 2.64
N VAL A 207 10.02 0.34 3.25
CA VAL A 207 9.68 -0.20 4.58
C VAL A 207 8.92 -1.50 4.41
N VAL A 208 9.44 -2.56 5.02
CA VAL A 208 8.84 -3.90 5.02
C VAL A 208 8.45 -4.26 6.46
N ARG A 209 7.24 -4.78 6.67
CA ARG A 209 6.72 -5.18 7.99
C ARG A 209 6.35 -6.66 8.00
N MET A 210 6.80 -7.38 9.03
CA MET A 210 6.45 -8.78 9.30
C MET A 210 6.52 -9.03 10.81
N ASP A 211 6.03 -10.19 11.27
CA ASP A 211 6.15 -10.55 12.69
C ASP A 211 7.60 -10.88 13.06
N VAL A 212 7.96 -10.60 14.31
CA VAL A 212 9.31 -10.83 14.83
C VAL A 212 9.69 -12.32 14.81
N GLU A 213 8.72 -13.20 15.02
CA GLU A 213 8.89 -14.66 14.98
C GLU A 213 9.23 -15.13 13.55
N ASP A 214 8.51 -14.61 12.56
CA ASP A 214 8.79 -14.87 11.14
C ASP A 214 10.13 -14.30 10.69
N LEU A 215 10.56 -13.17 11.26
CA LEU A 215 11.87 -12.61 10.98
C LEU A 215 13.01 -13.45 11.59
N ALA A 216 12.82 -13.97 12.80
CA ALA A 216 13.83 -14.69 13.56
C ALA A 216 14.04 -16.13 13.06
N ASP A 217 12.98 -16.78 12.58
CA ASP A 217 13.03 -18.15 12.06
C ASP A 217 13.39 -18.18 10.56
N PRO A 218 14.58 -18.70 10.17
CA PRO A 218 14.96 -18.81 8.77
C PRO A 218 14.05 -19.74 7.95
N ASP A 219 13.39 -20.70 8.61
CA ASP A 219 12.50 -21.69 7.98
C ASP A 219 11.02 -21.26 8.03
N SER A 220 10.70 -20.11 8.63
CA SER A 220 9.33 -19.59 8.63
C SER A 220 8.83 -19.33 7.21
N VAL A 221 7.61 -19.83 6.96
CA VAL A 221 6.80 -19.65 5.75
C VAL A 221 5.86 -18.43 5.83
N GLY A 222 5.97 -17.60 6.87
CA GLY A 222 5.10 -16.45 7.13
C GLY A 222 5.09 -15.37 6.05
N ALA A 223 4.35 -14.28 6.31
CA ALA A 223 4.08 -13.22 5.33
C ALA A 223 4.55 -11.84 5.82
N ALA A 224 4.97 -11.00 4.88
CA ALA A 224 5.37 -9.62 5.12
C ALA A 224 4.60 -8.66 4.19
N THR A 225 4.49 -7.39 4.58
CA THR A 225 3.89 -6.32 3.78
C THR A 225 4.93 -5.26 3.43
N ILE A 226 4.81 -4.64 2.24
CA ILE A 226 5.65 -3.53 1.82
C ILE A 226 4.81 -2.25 1.79
N ASP A 227 5.34 -1.15 2.32
CA ASP A 227 4.66 0.13 2.23
C ASP A 227 4.39 0.57 0.79
N GLY A 228 3.14 0.97 0.53
CA GLY A 228 2.67 1.33 -0.81
C GLY A 228 2.21 0.15 -1.68
N ILE A 229 2.46 -1.11 -1.27
CA ILE A 229 2.01 -2.30 -1.99
C ILE A 229 1.10 -3.15 -1.10
N ALA A 230 -0.19 -3.21 -1.45
CA ALA A 230 -1.18 -3.92 -0.66
C ALA A 230 -1.04 -5.46 -0.69
N GLN A 231 -0.30 -6.03 -1.64
CA GLN A 231 -0.12 -7.48 -1.77
C GLN A 231 1.05 -7.95 -0.89
N PRO A 232 0.82 -8.87 0.07
CA PRO A 232 1.90 -9.44 0.88
C PRO A 232 2.92 -10.22 0.05
N ILE A 233 4.14 -10.28 0.58
CA ILE A 233 5.27 -11.08 0.11
C ILE A 233 5.60 -12.18 1.14
N SER A 234 6.37 -13.20 0.78
CA SER A 234 6.83 -14.20 1.75
C SER A 234 7.90 -13.64 2.69
N ALA A 235 7.96 -14.16 3.92
CA ALA A 235 8.96 -13.81 4.90
C ALA A 235 10.39 -14.07 4.39
N ALA A 236 10.58 -15.15 3.62
CA ALA A 236 11.85 -15.44 2.95
C ALA A 236 12.27 -14.32 1.96
N THR A 237 11.35 -13.83 1.13
CA THR A 237 11.61 -12.69 0.23
C THR A 237 11.96 -11.44 1.03
N ALA A 238 11.24 -11.18 2.12
CA ALA A 238 11.47 -10.04 2.98
C ALA A 238 12.84 -10.09 3.69
N ARG A 239 13.26 -11.25 4.19
CA ARG A 239 14.61 -11.49 4.75
C ARG A 239 15.70 -11.28 3.71
N CYS A 240 15.49 -11.76 2.48
CA CYS A 240 16.42 -11.56 1.37
C CYS A 240 16.58 -10.07 1.01
N LEU A 241 15.49 -9.30 1.01
CA LEU A 241 15.53 -7.86 0.81
C LEU A 241 16.34 -7.15 1.90
N ALA A 242 16.11 -7.49 3.18
CA ALA A 242 16.87 -6.93 4.29
C ALA A 242 18.38 -7.22 4.16
N ALA A 243 18.74 -8.47 3.85
CA ALA A 243 20.14 -8.87 3.68
C ALA A 243 20.82 -8.19 2.47
N SER A 244 20.12 -8.11 1.33
CA SER A 244 20.67 -7.52 0.09
C SER A 244 20.85 -6.01 0.18
N ALA A 245 20.03 -5.33 0.99
CA ALA A 245 20.11 -3.90 1.22
C ALA A 245 21.05 -3.50 2.38
N GLY A 246 21.72 -4.48 3.02
CA GLY A 246 22.58 -4.23 4.19
C GLY A 246 21.82 -3.70 5.41
N ILE A 247 20.51 -3.95 5.50
CA ILE A 247 19.62 -3.38 6.52
C ILE A 247 19.69 -4.23 7.79
N ILE A 248 19.95 -3.57 8.93
CA ILE A 248 19.82 -4.17 10.26
C ILE A 248 18.34 -4.12 10.66
N PRO A 249 17.70 -5.25 11.01
CA PRO A 249 16.30 -5.28 11.35
C PRO A 249 15.98 -4.39 12.56
N LEU A 250 14.92 -3.58 12.44
CA LEU A 250 14.37 -2.76 13.52
C LEU A 250 13.05 -3.36 14.00
N VAL A 251 13.01 -3.80 15.25
CA VAL A 251 11.79 -4.33 15.87
C VAL A 251 11.02 -3.18 16.52
N LEU A 252 9.76 -3.00 16.12
CA LEU A 252 8.86 -1.98 16.67
C LEU A 252 7.93 -2.63 17.71
N GLY A 253 7.73 -2.00 18.88
CA GLY A 253 6.69 -2.40 19.85
C GLY A 253 7.10 -3.39 20.95
N GLY A 254 8.38 -3.75 21.07
CA GLY A 254 8.93 -4.41 22.27
C GLY A 254 9.42 -3.42 23.33
N ASP A 255 10.03 -3.90 24.42
CA ASP A 255 10.58 -3.06 25.51
C ASP A 255 11.69 -2.08 25.05
N SER A 256 12.20 -2.23 23.83
CA SER A 256 13.15 -1.32 23.19
C SER A 256 12.42 -0.47 22.13
N VAL A 257 11.93 0.70 22.56
CA VAL A 257 11.28 1.68 21.69
C VAL A 257 12.30 2.21 20.67
N PRO A 258 11.95 2.27 19.36
CA PRO A 258 12.83 2.85 18.35
C PRO A 258 13.11 4.32 18.66
N LEU A 259 14.39 4.66 18.77
CA LEU A 259 14.84 6.03 18.94
C LEU A 259 14.90 6.70 17.56
N ASP A 260 13.98 7.63 17.32
CA ASP A 260 13.91 8.60 16.21
C ASP A 260 14.72 8.25 14.94
N LEU A 261 14.05 7.66 13.94
CA LEU A 261 14.59 7.50 12.59
C LEU A 261 14.48 8.83 11.84
N GLY A 262 15.37 9.77 12.17
CA GLY A 262 15.39 11.14 11.65
C GLY A 262 15.10 11.29 10.15
N ARG A 263 14.67 12.49 9.76
CA ARG A 263 14.16 12.77 8.40
C ARG A 263 15.28 12.68 7.35
N SER A 264 15.06 11.86 6.31
CA SER A 264 15.78 11.90 5.03
C SER A 264 15.11 12.87 4.05
#